data_AF-A0A5J4P474-F1
#
_entry.id   AF-A0A5J4P474-F1
#
_cell.length_a   1.000
_cell.length_b   1.000
_cell.length_c   1.000
_cell.angle_alpha   90.00
_cell.angle_beta   90.00
_cell.angle_gamma   90.00
#
_symmetry.space_group_name_H-M   'P 1'
#
loop_
_entity.id
_entity.type
_entity.pdbx_description
1 polymer ?
#
loop_
_entity_poly.entity_id
_entity_poly.type
_entity_poly.pdbx_seq_one_letter_code
_entity_poly.pdbx_strand_id
1 'polypeptide(L)'
;IYLHIAGAKSGVYVYLNGQEVGYSEDSKNPAEFLINNYVKEGTNVLTLKIFRWSTGSYLECQDFWRISGIERDVFLYSQPKTAIKDFRIVSTLDDTYKNGIFNLAMDIRNNAPITKLVTIGYELLDDNKIPVTKATKNISLVSGTTQTVSFDKEFPGIKTWSSEAPN
;
A
#
# COMPACT_ATOMS: atom_id res chain seq x y z
N ILE A 1 0.31 -12.45 -6.36
CA ILE A 1 -0.96 -12.67 -5.66
C ILE A 1 -0.68 -12.50 -4.19
N TYR A 2 -1.40 -11.58 -3.57
CA TYR A 2 -1.27 -11.22 -2.17
C TYR A 2 -2.58 -11.53 -1.47
N LEU A 3 -2.49 -12.13 -0.29
CA LEU A 3 -3.58 -12.16 0.67
C LEU A 3 -3.50 -10.91 1.52
N HIS A 4 -4.59 -10.14 1.57
CA HIS A 4 -4.73 -8.96 2.42
C HIS A 4 -5.73 -9.27 3.54
N ILE A 5 -5.32 -9.06 4.79
CA ILE A 5 -6.18 -9.14 5.97
C ILE A 5 -6.16 -7.75 6.60
N ALA A 6 -7.24 -6.99 6.46
CA ALA A 6 -7.29 -5.59 6.90
C ALA A 6 -7.30 -5.42 8.43
N GLY A 7 -7.62 -6.49 9.17
CA GLY A 7 -7.59 -6.53 10.63
C GLY A 7 -8.02 -7.88 11.20
N ALA A 8 -7.14 -8.51 11.98
CA ALA A 8 -7.42 -9.73 12.73
C ALA A 8 -6.88 -9.60 14.15
N LYS A 9 -7.71 -9.93 15.16
CA LYS A 9 -7.37 -9.72 16.57
C LYS A 9 -7.27 -11.03 17.36
N SER A 10 -6.22 -11.27 18.15
CA SER A 10 -5.03 -10.42 18.43
C SER A 10 -3.74 -10.94 17.78
N GLY A 11 -3.79 -12.16 17.23
CA GLY A 11 -2.71 -12.77 16.46
C GLY A 11 -3.30 -13.80 15.51
N VAL A 12 -2.73 -13.92 14.31
CA VAL A 12 -3.26 -14.78 13.26
C VAL A 12 -2.14 -15.57 12.58
N TYR A 13 -2.27 -16.90 12.54
CA TYR A 13 -1.55 -17.72 11.58
C TYR A 13 -2.37 -17.90 10.32
N VAL A 14 -1.69 -17.83 9.18
CA VAL A 14 -2.25 -18.06 7.86
C VAL A 14 -1.73 -19.40 7.33
N TYR A 15 -2.66 -20.27 6.96
CA TYR A 15 -2.37 -21.48 6.21
C TYR A 15 -3.12 -21.48 4.89
N LEU A 16 -2.47 -21.95 3.83
CA LEU A 16 -3.09 -22.10 2.51
C LEU A 16 -2.80 -23.50 1.99
N ASN A 17 -3.85 -24.22 1.60
CA ASN A 17 -3.78 -25.62 1.17
C ASN A 17 -3.03 -26.54 2.17
N GLY A 18 -3.20 -26.26 3.47
CA GLY A 18 -2.56 -27.02 4.56
C GLY A 18 -1.10 -26.64 4.86
N GLN A 19 -0.52 -25.68 4.13
CA GLN A 19 0.85 -25.20 4.36
C GLN A 19 0.85 -23.87 5.10
N GLU A 20 1.76 -23.68 6.04
CA GLU A 20 1.93 -22.41 6.76
C GLU A 20 2.52 -21.34 5.84
N VAL A 21 1.83 -20.21 5.75
CA VAL A 21 2.27 -19.02 5.00
C VAL A 21 3.00 -18.05 5.92
N GLY A 22 2.49 -17.85 7.15
CA GLY A 22 3.12 -16.98 8.14
C GLY A 22 2.19 -16.59 9.30
N TYR A 23 2.67 -15.64 10.11
CA TYR A 23 2.03 -15.12 11.32
C TYR A 23 2.03 -13.60 11.35
N SER A 24 1.02 -12.98 11.96
CA SER A 24 0.96 -11.54 12.24
C SER A 24 0.36 -11.25 13.62
N GLU A 25 0.87 -10.19 14.27
CA GLU A 25 0.26 -9.47 15.40
C GLU A 25 -0.02 -8.03 14.97
N ASP A 26 -0.56 -7.21 15.88
CA ASP A 26 -1.21 -5.91 15.62
C ASP A 26 -2.60 -6.06 14.99
N SER A 27 -3.63 -5.77 15.79
CA SER A 27 -5.03 -5.92 15.37
C SER A 27 -5.57 -4.75 14.53
N LYS A 28 -4.81 -3.66 14.38
CA LYS A 28 -5.30 -2.41 13.78
C LYS A 28 -4.61 -2.01 12.49
N ASN A 29 -3.48 -2.61 12.16
CA ASN A 29 -2.85 -2.51 10.84
C ASN A 29 -3.13 -3.75 9.98
N PRO A 30 -3.13 -3.60 8.64
CA PRO A 30 -3.30 -4.73 7.74
C PRO A 30 -2.08 -5.67 7.75
N ALA A 31 -2.32 -6.96 7.52
CA ALA A 31 -1.30 -7.96 7.27
C ALA A 31 -1.39 -8.46 5.83
N GLU A 32 -0.25 -8.46 5.12
CA GLU A 32 -0.17 -8.91 3.74
C GLU A 32 0.81 -10.06 3.56
N PHE A 33 0.37 -11.09 2.84
CA PHE A 33 1.16 -12.29 2.59
C PHE A 33 1.31 -12.54 1.09
N LEU A 34 2.54 -12.73 0.62
CA LEU A 34 2.80 -13.17 -0.76
C LEU A 34 2.52 -14.67 -0.87
N ILE A 35 1.40 -15.05 -1.50
CA ILE A 35 0.89 -16.43 -1.49
C ILE A 35 1.21 -17.24 -2.77
N ASN A 36 2.04 -16.71 -3.67
CA ASN A 36 2.27 -17.30 -5.00
C ASN A 36 2.74 -18.77 -4.96
N ASN A 37 3.53 -19.16 -3.95
CA ASN A 37 4.07 -20.51 -3.84
C ASN A 37 3.10 -21.51 -3.18
N TYR A 38 1.95 -21.02 -2.70
CA TYR A 38 1.00 -21.79 -1.90
C TYR A 38 -0.34 -22.00 -2.61
N VAL A 39 -0.60 -21.24 -3.68
CA VAL A 39 -1.83 -21.33 -4.49
C VAL A 39 -1.66 -22.32 -5.64
N LYS A 40 -2.78 -22.91 -6.05
CA LYS A 40 -2.91 -23.73 -7.28
C LYS A 40 -4.07 -23.24 -8.13
N GLU A 41 -4.11 -23.65 -9.39
CA GLU A 41 -5.27 -23.39 -10.24
C GLU A 41 -6.53 -24.06 -9.68
N GLY A 42 -7.67 -23.38 -9.79
CA GLY A 42 -8.95 -23.85 -9.27
C GLY A 42 -9.13 -23.61 -7.77
N THR A 43 -9.67 -24.61 -7.07
CA THR A 43 -10.08 -24.47 -5.67
C THR A 43 -8.88 -24.49 -4.72
N ASN A 44 -8.84 -23.50 -3.83
CA ASN A 44 -7.86 -23.38 -2.76
C ASN A 44 -8.57 -23.29 -1.41
N VAL A 45 -7.92 -23.74 -0.34
CA VAL A 45 -8.45 -23.67 1.03
C VAL A 45 -7.58 -22.74 1.88
N LEU A 46 -8.16 -21.64 2.34
CA LEU A 46 -7.56 -20.71 3.29
C LEU A 46 -8.02 -21.05 4.70
N THR A 47 -7.06 -21.21 5.62
CA THR A 47 -7.33 -21.41 7.05
C THR A 47 -6.65 -20.29 7.83
N LEU A 48 -7.44 -19.56 8.63
CA LEU A 48 -6.95 -18.54 9.55
C LEU A 48 -7.11 -19.03 10.99
N LYS A 49 -5.99 -19.19 11.69
CA LYS A 49 -5.99 -19.58 13.11
C LYS A 49 -5.80 -18.32 13.94
N ILE A 50 -6.87 -17.88 14.58
CA ILE A 50 -6.91 -16.64 15.35
C ILE A 50 -6.78 -16.94 16.85
N PHE A 51 -5.83 -16.27 17.50
CA PHE A 51 -5.73 -16.28 18.95
C PHE A 51 -6.45 -15.07 19.52
N ARG A 52 -7.26 -15.31 20.55
CA ARG A 52 -7.86 -14.22 21.34
C ARG A 52 -6.81 -13.42 22.11
N TRP A 53 -5.75 -14.11 22.55
CA TRP A 53 -4.64 -13.54 23.30
C TRP A 53 -3.32 -13.94 22.67
N SER A 54 -2.45 -12.95 22.47
CA SER A 54 -1.11 -13.07 21.88
C SER A 54 -0.14 -12.18 22.66
N THR A 55 1.15 -12.19 22.32
CA THR A 55 2.10 -11.27 22.98
C THR A 55 1.74 -9.80 22.75
N GLY A 56 1.22 -9.46 21.57
CA GLY A 56 0.71 -8.13 21.25
C GLY A 56 -0.47 -7.67 22.10
N SER A 57 -1.21 -8.59 22.74
CA SER A 57 -2.31 -8.22 23.64
C SER A 57 -1.85 -7.37 24.84
N TYR A 58 -0.59 -7.48 25.26
CA TYR A 58 0.00 -6.62 26.29
C TYR A 58 0.13 -5.16 25.83
N LEU A 59 0.26 -4.92 24.53
CA LEU A 59 0.33 -3.58 23.93
C LEU A 59 -1.05 -3.04 23.52
N GLU A 60 -2.07 -3.89 23.54
CA GLU A 60 -3.46 -3.57 23.17
C GLU A 60 -4.38 -3.54 24.39
N CYS A 61 -3.97 -2.80 25.43
CA CYS A 61 -4.66 -2.70 26.70
C CYS A 61 -5.51 -1.43 26.86
N GLN A 62 -6.14 -0.96 25.78
CA GLN A 62 -7.01 0.20 25.86
C GLN A 62 -8.30 -0.12 26.64
N ASP A 63 -8.96 0.94 27.11
CA ASP A 63 -10.21 0.89 27.85
C ASP A 63 -11.42 0.67 26.92
N PHE A 64 -11.58 -0.56 26.43
CA PHE A 64 -12.73 -1.00 25.63
C PHE A 64 -12.96 -2.52 25.74
N TRP A 65 -14.07 -3.01 25.15
CA TRP A 65 -14.45 -4.42 25.11
C TRP A 65 -13.41 -5.36 24.48
N ARG A 66 -13.07 -6.44 25.19
CA ARG A 66 -12.10 -7.43 24.69
C ARG A 66 -12.74 -8.45 23.74
N ILE A 67 -12.82 -8.06 22.47
CA ILE A 67 -13.27 -8.87 21.34
C ILE A 67 -12.09 -9.52 20.58
N SER A 68 -12.38 -10.46 19.68
CA SER A 68 -11.40 -11.17 18.85
C SER A 68 -12.05 -11.72 17.59
N GLY A 69 -11.26 -11.98 16.55
CA GLY A 69 -11.74 -12.52 15.27
C GLY A 69 -11.22 -11.74 14.07
N ILE A 70 -11.87 -11.95 12.93
CA ILE A 70 -11.66 -11.17 11.70
C ILE A 70 -12.55 -9.94 11.82
N GLU A 71 -11.94 -8.77 12.01
CA GLU A 71 -12.67 -7.53 12.32
C GLU A 71 -12.89 -6.64 11.09
N ARG A 72 -12.13 -6.88 10.01
CA ARG A 72 -12.16 -6.11 8.77
C ARG A 72 -12.00 -7.03 7.55
N ASP A 73 -12.09 -6.43 6.37
CA ASP A 73 -12.10 -7.13 5.10
C ASP A 73 -10.91 -8.07 4.89
N VAL A 74 -11.19 -9.17 4.19
CA VAL A 74 -10.18 -10.11 3.70
C VAL A 74 -10.39 -10.25 2.20
N PHE A 75 -9.35 -9.97 1.43
CA PHE A 75 -9.42 -10.06 -0.02
C PHE A 75 -8.07 -10.48 -0.63
N LEU A 76 -8.13 -10.89 -1.89
CA LEU A 76 -6.96 -11.18 -2.70
C LEU A 76 -6.79 -10.08 -3.74
N TYR A 77 -5.54 -9.73 -4.03
CA TYR A 77 -5.21 -8.93 -5.19
C TYR A 77 -3.93 -9.45 -5.86
N SER A 78 -3.70 -8.99 -7.08
CA SER A 78 -2.49 -9.32 -7.82
C SER A 78 -1.88 -8.07 -8.42
N GLN A 79 -0.56 -8.05 -8.52
CA GLN A 79 0.19 -7.01 -9.20
C GLN A 79 1.01 -7.66 -10.31
N PRO A 80 1.26 -6.95 -11.42
CA PRO A 80 2.25 -7.38 -12.40
C PRO A 80 3.62 -7.56 -11.74
N LYS A 81 4.49 -8.37 -12.35
CA LYS A 81 5.87 -8.58 -11.83
C LYS A 81 6.65 -7.28 -11.73
N THR A 82 6.35 -6.31 -12.58
CA THR A 82 6.93 -4.97 -12.56
C THR A 82 5.83 -3.98 -12.18
N ALA A 83 5.92 -3.37 -11.00
CA ALA A 83 4.82 -2.59 -10.44
C ALA A 83 5.33 -1.50 -9.49
N ILE A 84 4.46 -0.51 -9.23
CA ILE A 84 4.66 0.44 -8.12
C ILE A 84 4.56 -0.37 -6.82
N LYS A 85 5.60 -0.30 -6.01
CA LYS A 85 5.65 -0.89 -4.67
C LYS A 85 5.06 0.07 -3.66
N ASP A 86 5.45 1.33 -3.75
CA ASP A 86 5.03 2.39 -2.82
C ASP A 86 5.13 3.76 -3.51
N PHE A 87 4.43 4.76 -2.99
CA PHE A 87 4.58 6.15 -3.41
C PHE A 87 4.29 7.10 -2.26
N ARG A 88 4.95 8.26 -2.28
CA ARG A 88 4.78 9.31 -1.29
C ARG A 88 4.62 10.66 -1.99
N ILE A 89 3.61 11.40 -1.55
CA ILE A 89 3.35 12.77 -2.01
C ILE A 89 3.59 13.69 -0.82
N VAL A 90 4.47 14.66 -1.00
CA VAL A 90 4.66 15.78 -0.07
C VAL A 90 4.16 17.02 -0.77
N SER A 91 3.08 17.58 -0.25
CA SER A 91 2.47 18.81 -0.73
C SER A 91 2.50 19.85 0.38
N THR A 92 3.30 20.89 0.18
CA THR A 92 3.42 22.01 1.12
C THR A 92 3.11 23.31 0.40
N LEU A 93 3.14 24.41 1.14
CA LEU A 93 3.08 25.75 0.58
C LEU A 93 4.47 26.38 0.62
N ASP A 94 4.67 27.38 -0.22
CA ASP A 94 5.76 28.34 -0.07
C ASP A 94 5.54 29.24 1.17
N ASP A 95 6.55 30.05 1.51
CA ASP A 95 6.50 30.95 2.67
C ASP A 95 5.42 32.05 2.52
N THR A 96 4.88 32.24 1.32
CA THR A 96 3.76 33.17 1.10
C THR A 96 2.40 32.53 1.40
N TYR A 97 2.36 31.22 1.63
CA TYR A 97 1.17 30.39 1.81
C TYR A 97 0.19 30.48 0.63
N LYS A 98 0.67 30.84 -0.57
CA LYS A 98 -0.16 30.99 -1.78
C LYS A 98 0.17 29.97 -2.85
N ASN A 99 1.44 29.59 -2.98
CA ASN A 99 1.89 28.69 -4.04
C ASN A 99 2.14 27.30 -3.46
N GLY A 100 1.71 26.26 -4.17
CA GLY A 100 1.89 24.88 -3.77
C GLY A 100 3.24 24.34 -4.24
N ILE A 101 3.93 23.62 -3.36
CA ILE A 101 5.14 22.87 -3.64
C ILE A 101 4.77 21.39 -3.62
N PHE A 102 4.85 20.74 -4.77
CA PHE A 102 4.52 19.33 -4.95
C PHE A 102 5.77 18.50 -5.17
N ASN A 103 5.92 17.43 -4.38
CA ASN A 103 6.93 16.41 -4.55
C ASN A 103 6.26 15.04 -4.55
N LEU A 104 6.55 14.24 -5.56
CA LEU A 104 6.12 12.84 -5.67
C LEU A 104 7.37 11.98 -5.79
N ALA A 105 7.47 10.96 -4.95
CA ALA A 105 8.45 9.90 -5.11
C ALA A 105 7.74 8.55 -5.19
N MET A 106 8.11 7.74 -6.17
CA MET A 106 7.49 6.45 -6.46
C MET A 106 8.57 5.37 -6.43
N ASP A 107 8.37 4.34 -5.61
CA ASP A 107 9.24 3.19 -5.53
C ASP A 107 8.72 2.10 -6.46
N ILE A 108 9.54 1.72 -7.43
CA ILE A 108 9.13 0.86 -8.54
C ILE A 108 9.96 -0.41 -8.47
N ARG A 109 9.27 -1.54 -8.37
CA ARG A 109 9.89 -2.85 -8.18
C ARG A 109 9.79 -3.68 -9.45
N ASN A 110 10.85 -4.41 -9.77
CA ASN A 110 10.86 -5.40 -10.83
C ASN A 110 11.17 -6.80 -10.29
N ASN A 111 10.14 -7.62 -10.11
CA ASN A 111 10.24 -9.04 -9.78
C ASN A 111 10.27 -9.94 -11.04
N ALA A 112 10.38 -9.38 -12.25
CA ALA A 112 10.59 -10.17 -13.46
C ALA A 112 12.07 -10.62 -13.53
N PRO A 113 12.37 -11.77 -14.14
CA PRO A 113 13.74 -12.30 -14.22
C PRO A 113 14.65 -11.54 -15.19
N ILE A 114 14.15 -10.47 -15.83
CA ILE A 114 14.86 -9.67 -16.81
C ILE A 114 14.72 -8.19 -16.50
N THR A 115 15.73 -7.41 -16.86
CA THR A 115 15.68 -5.94 -16.86
C THR A 115 14.58 -5.46 -17.81
N LYS A 116 13.83 -4.44 -17.39
CA LYS A 116 12.79 -3.83 -18.21
C LYS A 116 12.99 -2.34 -18.37
N LEU A 117 12.75 -1.86 -19.58
CA LEU A 117 12.51 -0.45 -19.83
C LEU A 117 11.05 -0.14 -19.51
N VAL A 118 10.81 0.81 -18.62
CA VAL A 118 9.45 1.21 -18.22
C VAL A 118 9.31 2.72 -18.27
N THR A 119 8.13 3.17 -18.69
CA THR A 119 7.70 4.56 -18.60
C THR A 119 6.85 4.72 -17.36
N ILE A 120 7.19 5.70 -16.53
CA ILE A 120 6.52 5.98 -15.26
C ILE A 120 6.04 7.40 -15.32
N GLY A 121 4.78 7.63 -14.96
CA GLY A 121 4.22 8.95 -14.98
C GLY A 121 3.15 9.13 -13.94
N TYR A 122 2.79 10.39 -13.76
CA TYR A 122 1.69 10.81 -12.93
C TYR A 122 0.83 11.82 -13.69
N GLU A 123 -0.41 11.92 -13.26
CA GLU A 123 -1.37 12.92 -13.70
C GLU A 123 -2.07 13.46 -12.47
N LEU A 124 -2.02 14.78 -12.29
CA LEU A 124 -2.74 15.50 -11.24
C LEU A 124 -4.00 16.10 -11.86
N LEU A 125 -5.14 15.84 -11.24
CA LEU A 125 -6.46 16.32 -11.67
C LEU A 125 -7.00 17.34 -10.67
N ASP A 126 -7.79 18.29 -11.15
CA ASP A 126 -8.61 19.16 -10.30
C ASP A 126 -9.93 18.49 -9.89
N ASP A 127 -10.77 19.23 -9.14
CA ASP A 127 -12.09 18.81 -8.66
C ASP A 127 -13.01 18.33 -9.79
N ASN A 128 -12.88 18.94 -10.97
CA ASN A 128 -13.67 18.63 -12.16
C ASN A 128 -13.06 17.49 -13.00
N LYS A 129 -12.04 16.81 -12.47
CA LYS A 129 -11.26 15.77 -13.16
C LYS A 129 -10.52 16.29 -14.39
N ILE A 130 -10.23 17.58 -14.44
CA ILE A 130 -9.45 18.19 -15.52
C ILE A 130 -7.97 18.10 -15.16
N PRO A 131 -7.08 17.69 -16.08
CA PRO A 131 -5.66 17.56 -15.79
C PRO A 131 -4.99 18.91 -15.57
N VAL A 132 -4.38 19.09 -14.38
CA VAL A 132 -3.59 20.27 -14.00
C VAL A 132 -2.14 20.12 -14.45
N THR A 133 -1.57 18.92 -14.30
CA THR A 133 -0.24 18.60 -14.80
C THR A 133 -0.10 17.11 -15.09
N LYS A 134 0.85 16.77 -15.96
CA LYS A 134 1.30 15.39 -16.22
C LYS A 134 2.80 15.41 -16.45
N ALA A 135 3.48 14.37 -16.01
CA ALA A 135 4.87 14.14 -16.40
C ALA A 135 5.19 12.66 -16.46
N THR A 136 6.23 12.33 -17.25
CA THR A 136 6.72 10.96 -17.41
C THR A 136 8.24 10.91 -17.36
N LYS A 137 8.79 9.80 -16.86
CA LYS A 137 10.22 9.46 -16.92
C LYS A 137 10.37 8.02 -17.41
N ASN A 138 11.35 7.78 -18.27
CA ASN A 138 11.74 6.44 -18.68
C ASN A 138 12.89 5.96 -17.80
N ILE A 139 12.78 4.75 -17.26
CA ILE A 139 13.85 4.12 -16.48
C ILE A 139 14.15 2.71 -16.97
N SER A 140 15.40 2.29 -16.79
CA SER A 140 15.81 0.89 -16.94
C SER A 140 15.82 0.24 -15.57
N LEU A 141 14.86 -0.64 -15.31
CA LEU A 141 14.66 -1.27 -14.01
C LEU A 141 15.22 -2.70 -14.02
N VAL A 142 16.34 -2.88 -13.34
CA VAL A 142 17.07 -4.16 -13.25
C VAL A 142 16.20 -5.24 -12.58
N SER A 143 16.36 -6.48 -13.00
CA SER A 143 15.69 -7.64 -12.39
C SER A 143 15.99 -7.71 -10.88
N GLY A 144 14.96 -7.91 -10.07
CA GLY A 144 15.07 -8.08 -8.62
C GLY A 144 15.29 -6.79 -7.82
N THR A 145 15.32 -5.62 -8.47
CA THR A 145 15.59 -4.35 -7.79
C THR A 145 14.32 -3.53 -7.56
N THR A 146 14.43 -2.57 -6.63
CA THR A 146 13.49 -1.46 -6.47
C THR A 146 14.24 -0.17 -6.72
N GLN A 147 13.66 0.75 -7.49
CA GLN A 147 14.24 2.06 -7.79
C GLN A 147 13.20 3.15 -7.49
N THR A 148 13.64 4.24 -6.87
CA THR A 148 12.82 5.43 -6.64
C THR A 148 12.89 6.37 -7.84
N VAL A 149 11.74 6.83 -8.32
CA VAL A 149 11.60 7.88 -9.33
C VAL A 149 10.88 9.06 -8.70
N SER A 150 11.50 10.24 -8.78
CA SER A 150 10.94 11.47 -8.19
C SER A 150 10.44 12.44 -9.25
N PHE A 151 9.42 13.21 -8.91
CA PHE A 151 8.87 14.33 -9.67
C PHE A 151 8.63 15.50 -8.70
N ASP A 152 8.83 16.71 -9.19
CA ASP A 152 8.63 17.94 -8.44
C ASP A 152 7.95 18.98 -9.33
N LYS A 153 7.14 19.85 -8.72
CA LYS A 153 6.44 20.93 -9.40
C LYS A 153 6.00 22.02 -8.42
N GLU A 154 6.08 23.28 -8.85
CA GLU A 154 5.42 24.40 -8.17
C GLU A 154 4.13 24.78 -8.90
N PHE A 155 3.10 25.13 -8.13
CA PHE A 155 1.79 25.58 -8.62
C PHE A 155 1.46 26.95 -8.05
N PRO A 156 1.23 27.98 -8.88
CA PRO A 156 0.87 29.29 -8.38
C PRO A 156 -0.59 29.35 -7.92
N GLY A 157 -0.87 30.05 -6.82
CA GLY A 157 -2.23 30.38 -6.38
C GLY A 157 -3.14 29.18 -6.16
N ILE A 158 -2.69 28.19 -5.38
CA ILE A 158 -3.46 26.97 -5.15
C ILE A 158 -4.62 27.18 -4.18
N LYS A 159 -5.66 26.35 -4.31
CA LYS A 159 -6.63 26.18 -3.23
C LYS A 159 -6.02 25.28 -2.16
N THR A 160 -6.06 25.71 -0.91
CA THR A 160 -5.53 24.94 0.23
C THR A 160 -6.58 24.01 0.82
N TRP A 161 -6.15 22.87 1.35
CA TRP A 161 -7.01 21.99 2.12
C TRP A 161 -7.03 22.41 3.59
N SER A 162 -8.22 22.56 4.16
CA SER A 162 -8.43 22.70 5.61
C SER A 162 -9.68 21.93 6.03
N SER A 163 -9.91 21.79 7.34
CA SER A 163 -11.17 21.22 7.84
C SER A 163 -12.40 22.05 7.47
N GLU A 164 -12.23 23.34 7.17
CA GLU A 164 -13.30 24.24 6.73
C GLU A 164 -13.48 24.24 5.21
N ALA A 165 -12.40 23.99 4.45
CA ALA A 165 -12.38 24.02 3.00
C ALA A 165 -11.54 22.84 2.45
N PRO A 166 -12.12 21.65 2.27
CA PRO A 166 -11.41 20.45 1.85
C PRO A 166 -11.30 20.37 0.31
N ASN A 167 -10.60 21.34 -0.27
CA ASN A 167 -10.28 21.38 -1.72
C ASN A 167 -9.38 20.24 -2.15
#